data_AF-A0A5B0FA65-F1
#
_entry.id   AF-A0A5B0FA65-F1
#
_cell.length_a   1.000
_cell.length_b   1.000
_cell.length_c   1.000
_cell.angle_alpha   90.00
_cell.angle_beta   90.00
_cell.angle_gamma   90.00
#
_symmetry.space_group_name_H-M   'P 1'
#
loop_
_entity.id
_entity.type
_entity.pdbx_description
1 polymer ?
#
loop_
_entity_poly.entity_id
_entity_poly.type
_entity_poly.pdbx_seq_one_letter_code
_entity_poly.pdbx_strand_id
1 'polypeptide(L)' 'MPTSFLEIVELPDGRIELRRAEDEGSLVTLDFSEDAKAFLQGNHVEVAKAMLSVGVQMAGRLVEGEFNKDEEPRILH' A
#
# COMPACT_ATOMS: atom_id res chain seq x y z
N MET A 1 1.68 22.05 -1.02
CA MET A 1 2.33 20.86 -0.42
C MET A 1 3.49 20.50 -1.31
N PRO A 2 4.74 20.37 -0.82
CA PRO A 2 5.77 19.75 -1.63
C PRO A 2 5.24 18.37 -2.05
N THR A 3 5.28 18.08 -3.35
CA THR A 3 4.87 16.78 -3.89
C THR A 3 5.89 15.76 -3.42
N SER A 4 5.70 15.19 -2.23
CA SER A 4 6.50 14.05 -1.80
C SER A 4 6.23 12.91 -2.77
N PHE A 5 7.26 12.51 -3.52
CA PHE A 5 7.17 11.31 -4.35
C PHE A 5 7.07 10.10 -3.43
N LEU A 6 6.07 9.26 -3.70
CA LEU A 6 5.92 7.98 -3.03
C LEU A 6 6.66 6.91 -3.83
N GLU A 7 7.38 6.04 -3.14
CA GLU A 7 8.04 4.89 -3.74
C GLU A 7 7.64 3.60 -3.02
N ILE A 8 7.65 2.51 -3.78
CA ILE A 8 7.40 1.15 -3.30
C ILE A 8 8.73 0.42 -3.31
N VAL A 9 9.16 -0.07 -2.16
CA VAL A 9 10.47 -0.68 -1.97
C VAL A 9 10.29 -2.07 -1.37
N GLU A 10 10.94 -3.07 -1.95
CA GLU A 10 11.08 -4.39 -1.35
C GLU A 10 12.34 -4.40 -0.49
N LEU A 11 12.18 -4.76 0.78
CA LEU A 11 13.26 -4.88 1.74
C LEU A 11 13.98 -6.23 1.58
N PRO A 12 15.22 -6.36 2.08
CA PRO A 12 15.97 -7.62 2.03
C PRO A 12 15.30 -8.79 2.74
N ASP A 13 14.39 -8.53 3.69
CA ASP A 13 13.60 -9.55 4.39
C ASP A 13 12.30 -9.93 3.66
N GLY A 14 12.05 -9.36 2.47
CA GLY A 14 10.88 -9.63 1.64
C GLY A 14 9.63 -8.83 2.02
N ARG A 15 9.71 -7.94 3.02
CA ARG A 15 8.63 -6.98 3.29
C ARG A 15 8.62 -5.90 2.22
N ILE A 16 7.44 -5.36 1.94
CA ILE A 16 7.24 -4.33 0.93
C ILE A 16 6.74 -3.06 1.62
N GLU A 17 7.43 -1.95 1.39
CA GLU A 17 7.12 -0.68 2.03
C GLU A 17 6.70 0.37 1.01
N LEU A 18 5.67 1.15 1.37
CA LEU A 18 5.37 2.43 0.76
C LEU A 18 6.00 3.52 1.63
N ARG A 19 6.86 4.35 1.06
CA ARG A 19 7.51 5.44 1.79
C ARG A 19 7.64 6.70 0.94
N ARG A 20 8.01 7.82 1.57
CA ARG A 20 8.37 9.05 0.82
C ARG A 20 9.82 8.93 0.39
N ALA A 21 10.14 9.36 -0.82
CA ALA A 21 11.52 9.30 -1.35
C ALA A 21 12.53 10.14 -0.54
N GLU A 22 12.05 11.15 0.20
CA GLU A 22 12.88 12.08 0.99
C GLU A 22 12.87 11.78 2.50
N ASP A 23 12.15 10.75 2.95
CA ASP A 23 11.97 10.41 4.37
C ASP A 23 12.36 8.94 4.60
N GLU A 24 12.88 8.63 5.78
CA GLU A 24 13.24 7.26 6.19
C GLU A 24 12.04 6.48 6.75
N GLY A 25 10.90 7.15 6.98
CA GLY A 25 9.69 6.53 7.54
C GLY A 25 8.85 5.74 6.54
N SER A 26 8.57 4.46 6.84
CA SER A 26 7.53 3.67 6.17
C SER A 26 6.14 4.23 6.49
N LEU A 27 5.34 4.44 5.45
CA LEU A 27 3.92 4.82 5.57
C LEU A 27 3.03 3.60 5.69
N VAL A 28 3.38 2.53 4.98
CA VAL A 28 2.68 1.24 4.95
C VAL A 28 3.72 0.15 4.76
N THR A 29 3.67 -0.88 5.60
CA THR A 29 4.46 -2.10 5.41
C THR A 29 3.52 -3.27 5.14
N LEU A 30 3.78 -3.99 4.05
CA LEU A 30 3.12 -5.24 3.67
C LEU A 30 4.05 -6.40 3.94
N ASP A 31 3.52 -7.43 4.58
CA ASP A 31 4.23 -8.67 4.85
C ASP A 31 3.34 -9.83 4.39
N PHE A 32 3.80 -10.57 3.39
CA PHE A 32 3.10 -11.76 2.92
C PHE A 32 3.56 -12.95 3.74
N SER A 33 2.60 -13.71 4.29
CA SER A 33 2.92 -15.01 4.87
C SER A 33 3.57 -15.92 3.82
N GLU A 34 4.36 -16.88 4.27
CA GLU A 34 4.98 -17.87 3.38
C GLU A 34 3.92 -18.64 2.55
N ASP A 35 2.77 -18.96 3.15
CA ASP A 35 1.64 -19.58 2.44
C ASP A 35 1.10 -18.68 1.33
N ALA A 36 0.99 -17.37 1.57
CA ALA A 36 0.55 -16.42 0.56
C ALA A 36 1.59 -16.26 -0.56
N LYS A 37 2.89 -16.20 -0.23
CA LYS A 37 3.97 -16.18 -1.23
C LYS A 37 3.95 -17.44 -2.11
N ALA A 38 3.74 -18.61 -1.50
CA ALA A 38 3.63 -19.88 -2.21
C ALA A 38 2.38 -19.92 -3.10
N PHE A 39 1.24 -19.49 -2.60
CA PHE A 39 -0.01 -19.37 -3.37
C PHE A 39 0.15 -18.44 -4.58
N LEU A 40 0.82 -17.29 -4.40
CA LEU A 40 1.11 -16.34 -5.46
C LEU A 40 2.28 -16.75 -6.36
N GLN A 41 2.88 -17.92 -6.11
CA GLN A 41 3.99 -18.47 -6.89
C GLN A 41 5.17 -17.50 -7.02
N GLY A 42 5.45 -16.76 -5.95
CA GLY A 42 6.51 -15.74 -5.90
C GLY A 42 6.11 -14.37 -6.45
N ASN A 43 4.95 -14.19 -7.09
CA ASN A 43 4.50 -12.91 -7.68
C ASN A 43 3.90 -11.91 -6.67
N HIS A 44 4.26 -12.02 -5.39
CA HIS A 44 3.76 -11.17 -4.32
C HIS A 44 4.14 -9.69 -4.49
N VAL A 45 5.26 -9.40 -5.15
CA VAL A 45 5.72 -8.03 -5.42
C VAL A 45 4.78 -7.32 -6.41
N GLU A 46 4.38 -8.00 -7.49
CA GLU A 46 3.44 -7.47 -8.49
C GLU A 46 2.07 -7.21 -7.85
N VAL A 47 1.61 -8.14 -7.01
CA VAL A 47 0.35 -7.99 -6.27
C VAL A 47 0.43 -6.80 -5.31
N ALA A 48 1.50 -6.67 -4.54
CA ALA A 48 1.70 -5.54 -3.63
C ALA A 48 1.73 -4.20 -4.37
N LYS A 49 2.41 -4.12 -5.52
CA LYS A 49 2.43 -2.92 -6.37
C LYS A 49 1.01 -2.52 -6.79
N ALA A 50 0.19 -3.48 -7.22
CA ALA A 50 -1.20 -3.21 -7.59
C ALA A 50 -2.02 -2.71 -6.39
N MET A 51 -1.93 -3.39 -5.24
CA MET A 51 -2.63 -3.02 -4.01
C MET A 51 -2.27 -1.59 -3.55
N LEU A 52 -0.98 -1.27 -3.47
CA LEU A 52 -0.51 0.04 -3.04
C LEU A 52 -0.86 1.14 -4.05
N SER A 53 -0.78 0.85 -5.35
CA SER A 53 -1.15 1.81 -6.40
C SER A 53 -2.61 2.23 -6.30
N VAL A 54 -3.52 1.26 -6.10
CA VAL A 54 -4.95 1.54 -5.90
C VAL A 54 -5.16 2.28 -4.58
N GLY A 55 -4.49 1.86 -3.50
CA GLY A 55 -4.57 2.53 -2.19
C GLY A 55 -4.17 4.00 -2.24
N VAL A 56 -3.07 4.33 -2.92
CA VAL A 56 -2.61 5.73 -3.09
C VAL A 56 -3.61 6.57 -3.88
N GLN A 57 -4.19 6.02 -4.95
CA GLN A 57 -5.22 6.73 -5.72
C GLN A 57 -6.46 7.00 -4.87
N MET A 58 -6.91 6.01 -4.08
CA MET A 58 -8.04 6.17 -3.17
C MET A 58 -7.77 7.20 -2.07
N ALA A 59 -6.55 7.20 -1.50
CA ALA A 59 -6.15 8.20 -0.53
C ALA A 59 -6.19 9.62 -1.10
N GLY A 60 -5.78 9.82 -2.35
CA GLY A 60 -5.91 11.11 -3.06
C GLY A 60 -7.35 11.60 -3.12
N ARG A 61 -8.28 10.75 -3.58
CA ARG A 61 -9.72 11.07 -3.66
C ARG A 61 -10.35 11.38 -2.30
N LEU A 62 -9.90 10.69 -1.24
CA LEU A 62 -10.38 10.94 0.13
C LEU A 62 -9.94 12.32 0.63
N VAL A 63 -8.74 12.76 0.30
CA VAL A 63 -8.25 14.12 0.64
C VAL A 63 -9.04 15.20 -0.12
N GLU A 64 -9.46 14.90 -1.34
CA GLU A 64 -10.32 15.76 -2.17
C GLU A 64 -11.79 15.80 -1.69
N GLY A 65 -12.14 15.01 -0.67
CA GLY A 65 -13.46 15.03 -0.04
C GLY A 65 -14.54 14.25 -0.79
N GLU A 66 -14.15 13.32 -1.68
CA GLU A 66 -15.10 12.61 -2.57
C GLU A 66 -15.95 11.52 -1.88
N PHE A 67 -15.72 11.21 -0.59
CA PHE A 67 -16.45 10.15 0.12
C PHE A 67 -17.15 10.66 1.40
N ASN A 68 -18.49 10.65 1.40
CA ASN A 68 -19.30 10.82 2.61
C ASN A 68 -19.17 9.56 3.49
N LYS A 69 -18.69 9.75 4.73
CA LYS A 69 -18.55 8.70 5.73
C LYS A 69 -19.80 8.58 6.58
N ASP A 70 -20.68 7.65 6.21
CA ASP A 70 -21.54 7.00 7.20
C ASP A 70 -20.69 5.91 7.88
N GLU A 71 -20.22 6.20 9.09
CA GLU A 71 -19.40 5.31 9.93
C GLU A 71 -20.26 4.18 10.52
N GLU A 72 -20.43 3.12 9.74
CA GLU A 72 -20.69 1.78 10.26
C GLU A 72 -19.44 0.89 10.04
N PRO A 73 -19.21 -0.14 10.86
CA PRO A 73 -18.18 -1.14 10.59
C PRO A 73 -18.42 -1.79 9.22
N ARG A 74 -17.49 -1.59 8.29
CA ARG A 74 -17.58 -2.17 6.94
C ARG A 74 -16.69 -3.40 6.85
N ILE A 75 -17.28 -4.52 6.44
CA ILE A 75 -16.52 -5.69 5.97
C ILE A 75 -16.00 -5.36 4.57
N LEU A 76 -14.68 -5.41 4.39
CA LEU A 76 -14.05 -5.28 3.09
C LEU A 76 -13.94 -6.70 2.49
N HIS A 77 -14.67 -6.99 1.42
CA HIS A 77 -14.62 -8.26 0.67
C HIS A 77 -13.64 -8.18 -0.49
#